data_AF-A0A1G7A0E5-F1
#
_entry.id   AF-A0A1G7A0E5-F1
#
_cell.length_a   1.000
_cell.length_b   1.000
_cell.length_c   1.000
_cell.angle_alpha   90.00
_cell.angle_beta   90.00
_cell.angle_gamma   90.00
#
_symmetry.space_group_name_H-M   'P 1'
#
loop_
_entity.id
_entity.type
_entity.pdbx_description
1 polymer ?
#
loop_
_entity_poly.entity_id
_entity_poly.type
_entity_poly.pdbx_seq_one_letter_code
_entity_poly.pdbx_strand_id
1 'polypeptide(L)'
;MKKLYIWAALAAFAALNFSCSATLQRRYDRMHGISSTSSTSSTDRSSRSSDSDRDNQAADPNYRKDYDRVVDGNNSSANVSTPASGNSDYNQRLLNQYSDMDKLAEVVLYELDNLENRYNNLLNEYKNARSSSRQVMAMELDKISDDRLMLYKAYTNIYRNGKSDWANVKRDVDNTLREYRKKN
;
A
#
# COMPACT_ATOMS: atom_id res chain seq x y z
N MET A 1 -18.53 39.59 34.29
CA MET A 1 -17.17 39.30 33.77
C MET A 1 -16.96 37.80 33.44
N LYS A 2 -17.88 37.15 32.69
CA LYS A 2 -17.73 35.73 32.28
C LYS A 2 -17.88 35.50 30.77
N LYS A 3 -18.29 36.52 30.00
CA LYS A 3 -18.47 36.42 28.54
C LYS A 3 -17.25 36.84 27.71
N LEU A 4 -16.20 37.38 28.35
CA LEU A 4 -14.97 37.82 27.67
C LEU A 4 -13.92 36.70 27.51
N TYR A 5 -14.02 35.64 28.31
CA TYR A 5 -13.04 34.54 28.28
C TYR A 5 -13.25 33.55 27.12
N ILE A 6 -14.46 33.49 26.57
CA ILE A 6 -14.80 32.55 25.48
C ILE A 6 -14.20 33.01 24.15
N TRP A 7 -14.11 34.33 23.93
CA TRP A 7 -13.51 34.88 22.71
C TRP A 7 -11.97 34.81 22.71
N ALA A 8 -11.34 34.85 23.88
CA ALA A 8 -9.89 34.71 23.99
C ALA A 8 -9.40 33.28 23.70
N ALA A 9 -10.19 32.26 24.05
CA ALA A 9 -9.84 30.86 23.81
C ALA A 9 -9.90 30.46 22.32
N LEU A 10 -10.78 31.10 21.52
CA LEU A 10 -10.93 30.78 20.10
C LEU A 10 -9.80 31.38 19.24
N ALA A 11 -9.26 32.54 19.63
CA ALA A 11 -8.17 33.19 18.90
C ALA A 11 -6.80 32.47 19.07
N ALA A 12 -6.58 31.81 20.21
CA ALA A 12 -5.33 31.08 20.47
C ALA A 12 -5.18 29.80 19.62
N PHE A 13 -6.29 29.18 19.19
CA PHE A 13 -6.25 27.97 18.35
C PHE A 13 -6.03 28.26 16.85
N ALA A 14 -6.36 29.47 16.38
CA ALA A 14 -6.14 29.85 14.99
C ALA A 14 -4.66 30.16 14.69
N ALA A 15 -3.90 30.66 15.67
CA ALA A 15 -2.49 31.03 15.49
C ALA A 15 -1.52 29.83 15.38
N LEU A 16 -1.94 28.63 15.83
CA LEU A 16 -1.10 27.42 15.75
C LEU A 16 -1.16 26.74 14.37
N ASN A 17 -2.12 27.09 13.52
CA ASN A 17 -2.29 26.44 12.21
C ASN A 17 -1.51 27.11 11.07
N PHE A 18 -0.91 28.29 11.28
CA PHE A 18 -0.15 28.97 10.23
C PHE A 18 1.36 28.71 10.24
N SER A 19 1.90 28.04 11.27
CA SER A 19 3.36 27.86 11.42
C SER A 19 3.94 26.55 10.87
N CYS A 20 3.12 25.62 10.33
CA CYS A 20 3.62 24.37 9.73
C CYS A 20 3.64 24.35 8.19
N SER A 21 2.96 25.29 7.52
CA SER A 21 2.88 25.31 6.05
C SER A 21 4.23 25.70 5.42
N ALA A 22 4.91 26.72 5.94
CA ALA A 22 6.17 27.20 5.39
C ALA A 22 7.34 26.20 5.53
N THR A 23 7.32 25.36 6.58
CA THR A 23 8.33 24.32 6.82
C THR A 23 8.11 23.08 5.97
N LEU A 24 6.85 22.76 5.63
CA LEU A 24 6.52 21.68 4.71
C LEU A 24 6.86 22.06 3.26
N GLN A 25 6.54 23.28 2.83
CA GLN A 25 6.87 23.81 1.51
C GLN A 25 8.38 23.86 1.27
N ARG A 26 9.16 24.29 2.26
CA ARG A 26 10.64 24.27 2.19
C ARG A 26 11.22 22.87 2.03
N ARG A 27 10.60 21.82 2.57
CA ARG A 27 11.05 20.43 2.34
C ARG A 27 10.64 19.90 0.98
N TYR A 28 9.45 20.28 0.51
CA TYR A 28 8.98 19.94 -0.82
C TYR A 28 9.88 20.57 -1.90
N ASP A 29 10.18 21.87 -1.80
CA ASP A 29 11.04 22.57 -2.76
C ASP A 29 12.50 22.06 -2.73
N ARG A 30 12.98 21.59 -1.57
CA ARG A 30 14.31 20.97 -1.43
C ARG A 30 14.39 19.57 -2.02
N MET A 31 13.29 18.82 -2.06
CA MET A 31 13.24 17.50 -2.68
C MET A 31 12.87 17.53 -4.16
N HIS A 32 12.09 18.53 -4.60
CA HIS A 32 11.56 18.59 -5.97
C HIS A 32 12.16 19.70 -6.85
N GLY A 33 13.19 20.41 -6.37
CA GLY A 33 14.13 21.12 -7.24
C GLY A 33 13.49 22.08 -8.24
N ILE A 34 12.51 22.88 -7.82
CA ILE A 34 12.02 24.01 -8.61
C ILE A 34 12.83 25.26 -8.26
N SER A 35 14.10 25.25 -8.66
CA SER A 35 14.85 26.48 -8.85
C SER A 35 14.56 26.99 -10.25
N SER A 36 13.65 27.96 -10.33
CA SER A 36 13.52 28.84 -11.48
C SER A 36 14.79 29.70 -11.58
N THR A 37 15.73 29.26 -12.40
CA THR A 37 16.77 30.14 -12.95
C THR A 37 16.50 30.32 -14.45
N SER A 38 15.96 31.49 -14.76
CA SER A 38 15.99 32.10 -16.08
C SER A 38 17.43 32.26 -16.57
N SER A 39 17.76 31.69 -17.73
CA SER A 39 18.83 32.14 -18.65
C SER A 39 18.72 31.32 -19.95
N THR A 40 18.07 31.87 -20.97
CA THR A 40 18.70 32.47 -22.19
C THR A 40 19.30 31.47 -23.17
N SER A 41 18.70 31.47 -24.38
CA SER A 41 19.30 31.23 -25.70
C SER A 41 20.10 29.95 -25.93
N SER A 42 19.67 29.12 -26.88
CA SER A 42 20.24 29.13 -28.23
C SER A 42 19.79 27.91 -29.04
N THR A 43 19.62 28.20 -30.33
CA THR A 43 19.32 27.34 -31.45
C THR A 43 20.38 26.23 -31.65
N ASP A 44 19.99 25.22 -32.40
CA ASP A 44 20.84 24.35 -33.25
C ASP A 44 21.44 23.03 -32.69
N ARG A 45 21.12 21.98 -33.45
CA ARG A 45 21.93 20.77 -33.79
C ARG A 45 22.08 19.64 -32.76
N SER A 46 21.64 18.45 -33.18
CA SER A 46 22.45 17.25 -33.00
C SER A 46 22.37 16.33 -34.23
N SER A 47 23.30 16.59 -35.14
CA SER A 47 23.81 15.64 -36.11
C SER A 47 25.14 15.08 -35.59
N ARG A 48 25.28 13.74 -35.63
CA ARG A 48 26.54 12.95 -35.72
C ARG A 48 27.47 12.83 -34.49
N SER A 49 27.68 11.55 -34.15
CA SER A 49 28.96 10.83 -33.96
C SER A 49 29.75 11.01 -32.66
N SER A 50 29.87 9.85 -31.97
CA SER A 50 31.04 9.25 -31.30
C SER A 50 32.08 10.17 -30.67
N ASP A 51 32.24 10.08 -29.35
CA ASP A 51 33.54 9.66 -28.80
C ASP A 51 33.41 9.07 -27.40
N SER A 52 34.21 8.05 -27.16
CA SER A 52 34.49 7.44 -25.88
C SER A 52 35.42 8.34 -25.09
N ASP A 53 35.06 8.75 -23.88
CA ASP A 53 36.09 8.92 -22.86
C ASP A 53 35.59 8.74 -21.43
N ARG A 54 36.45 8.08 -20.68
CA ARG A 54 36.33 7.73 -19.27
C ARG A 54 36.31 9.01 -18.44
N ASP A 55 35.40 9.10 -17.48
CA ASP A 55 35.69 9.86 -16.28
C ASP A 55 35.27 9.11 -15.01
N ASN A 56 36.28 8.95 -14.15
CA ASN A 56 36.22 8.25 -12.89
C ASN A 56 35.47 9.13 -11.88
N GLN A 57 34.28 8.70 -11.45
CA GLN A 57 33.73 9.17 -10.19
C GLN A 57 33.51 7.97 -9.29
N ALA A 58 34.38 7.87 -8.29
CA ALA A 58 34.41 6.85 -7.26
C ALA A 58 33.07 6.79 -6.52
N ALA A 59 32.18 5.91 -6.98
CA ALA A 59 31.04 5.46 -6.21
C ALA A 59 31.57 4.42 -5.20
N ASP A 60 31.56 4.80 -3.94
CA ASP A 60 31.92 3.97 -2.80
C ASP A 60 31.30 2.55 -2.91
N PRO A 61 32.12 1.49 -3.07
CA PRO A 61 31.62 0.14 -3.24
C PRO A 61 30.92 -0.42 -1.99
N ASN A 62 31.03 0.25 -0.83
CA ASN A 62 30.34 -0.19 0.39
C ASN A 62 28.82 0.03 0.31
N TYR A 63 28.35 1.11 -0.31
CA TYR A 63 26.90 1.39 -0.35
C TYR A 63 26.11 0.34 -1.16
N ARG A 64 26.78 -0.30 -2.12
CA ARG A 64 26.17 -1.32 -2.98
C ARG A 64 26.21 -2.72 -2.36
N LYS A 65 27.03 -2.93 -1.33
CA LYS A 65 27.29 -4.24 -0.71
C LYS A 65 26.26 -4.65 0.34
N ASP A 66 25.59 -3.67 0.95
CA ASP A 66 24.70 -3.92 2.08
C ASP A 66 23.30 -4.42 1.65
N TYR A 67 22.92 -4.20 0.38
CA TYR A 67 21.67 -4.75 -0.17
C TYR A 67 21.76 -6.24 -0.51
N ASP A 68 22.95 -6.76 -0.85
CA ASP A 68 23.17 -8.20 -1.09
C ASP A 68 23.24 -8.99 0.22
N ARG A 69 23.63 -8.35 1.32
CA ARG A 69 23.92 -9.05 2.58
C ARG A 69 22.70 -9.42 3.41
N VAL A 70 21.52 -8.91 3.09
CA VAL A 70 20.29 -9.17 3.85
C VAL A 70 19.62 -10.49 3.46
N VAL A 71 20.13 -11.20 2.44
CA VAL A 71 19.60 -12.49 1.98
C VAL A 71 20.35 -13.69 2.56
N ASP A 72 21.59 -13.53 3.00
CA ASP A 72 22.44 -14.64 3.46
C ASP A 72 22.36 -14.90 4.98
N GLY A 73 21.13 -14.97 5.49
CA GLY A 73 20.82 -15.32 6.87
C GLY A 73 20.65 -16.82 7.13
N ASN A 74 21.24 -17.71 6.33
CA ASN A 74 21.33 -19.13 6.68
C ASN A 74 22.48 -19.84 5.94
N ASN A 75 23.54 -20.18 6.70
CA ASN A 75 24.57 -21.20 6.45
C ASN A 75 24.73 -21.74 5.02
N SER A 76 25.83 -21.40 4.36
CA SER A 76 26.88 -22.35 3.94
C SER A 76 27.93 -21.67 3.05
N SER A 77 29.20 -21.79 3.46
CA SER A 77 30.36 -21.52 2.60
C SER A 77 30.32 -22.39 1.34
N ALA A 78 30.22 -21.76 0.17
CA ALA A 78 30.84 -22.25 -1.06
C ALA A 78 30.87 -21.10 -2.08
N ASN A 79 32.09 -20.64 -2.38
CA ASN A 79 32.37 -19.86 -3.59
C ASN A 79 31.91 -20.68 -4.81
N VAL A 80 30.76 -20.36 -5.36
CA VAL A 80 30.37 -20.74 -6.72
C VAL A 80 29.86 -19.49 -7.39
N SER A 81 30.63 -19.02 -8.37
CA SER A 81 30.26 -17.95 -9.27
C SER A 81 28.95 -18.32 -9.97
N THR A 82 27.82 -17.82 -9.49
CA THR A 82 26.51 -18.05 -10.10
C THR A 82 26.44 -17.27 -11.41
N PRO A 83 26.16 -17.92 -12.55
CA PRO A 83 25.98 -17.19 -13.81
C PRO A 83 24.76 -16.29 -13.70
N ALA A 84 24.88 -15.04 -14.19
CA ALA A 84 23.87 -13.97 -14.15
C ALA A 84 22.50 -14.31 -14.80
N SER A 85 22.32 -15.54 -15.29
CA SER A 85 21.10 -16.07 -15.90
C SER A 85 20.06 -16.58 -14.89
N GLY A 86 20.37 -16.68 -13.59
CA GLY A 86 19.44 -17.19 -12.57
C GLY A 86 18.41 -16.17 -12.04
N ASN A 87 18.65 -14.87 -12.24
CA ASN A 87 17.81 -13.81 -11.68
C ASN A 87 16.56 -13.50 -12.52
N SER A 88 16.59 -13.72 -13.85
CA SER A 88 15.43 -13.45 -14.71
C SER A 88 14.25 -14.37 -14.38
N ASP A 89 14.52 -15.66 -14.21
CA ASP A 89 13.48 -16.67 -13.92
C ASP A 89 12.89 -16.47 -12.52
N TYR A 90 13.73 -16.13 -11.54
CA TYR A 90 13.30 -15.79 -10.20
C TYR A 90 12.40 -14.53 -10.20
N ASN A 91 12.83 -13.46 -10.90
CA ASN A 91 12.03 -12.23 -11.01
C ASN A 91 10.71 -12.48 -11.74
N GLN A 92 10.71 -13.30 -12.79
CA GLN A 92 9.48 -13.67 -13.51
C GLN A 92 8.51 -14.44 -12.61
N ARG A 93 9.00 -15.38 -11.79
CA ARG A 93 8.17 -16.11 -10.82
C ARG A 93 7.59 -15.17 -9.76
N LEU A 94 8.39 -14.22 -9.28
CA LEU A 94 7.93 -13.23 -8.31
C LEU A 94 6.84 -12.31 -8.91
N LEU A 95 7.00 -11.87 -10.16
CA LEU A 95 5.98 -11.10 -10.86
C LEU A 95 4.68 -11.90 -11.05
N ASN A 96 4.79 -13.17 -11.43
CA ASN A 96 3.62 -14.04 -11.55
C ASN A 96 2.92 -14.23 -10.19
N GLN A 97 3.70 -14.38 -9.11
CA GLN A 97 3.17 -14.48 -7.75
C GLN A 97 2.40 -13.21 -7.35
N TYR A 98 2.94 -12.02 -7.63
CA TYR A 98 2.20 -10.76 -7.38
C TYR A 98 0.94 -10.66 -8.23
N SER A 99 0.99 -11.07 -9.50
CA SER A 99 -0.21 -11.11 -10.35
C SER A 99 -1.30 -12.03 -9.79
N ASP A 100 -0.92 -13.19 -9.25
CA ASP A 100 -1.87 -14.12 -8.63
C ASP A 100 -2.39 -13.62 -7.28
N MET A 101 -1.55 -12.92 -6.52
CA MET A 101 -1.96 -12.21 -5.29
C MET A 101 -3.01 -11.15 -5.61
N ASP A 102 -2.78 -10.33 -6.64
CA ASP A 102 -3.70 -9.27 -7.05
C ASP A 102 -5.05 -9.84 -7.50
N LYS A 103 -5.06 -10.88 -8.33
CA LYS A 103 -6.32 -11.55 -8.74
C LYS A 103 -7.12 -12.05 -7.55
N LEU A 104 -6.46 -12.68 -6.58
CA LEU A 104 -7.15 -13.19 -5.40
C LEU A 104 -7.65 -12.04 -4.52
N ALA A 105 -6.84 -10.98 -4.38
CA ALA A 105 -7.19 -9.80 -3.61
C ALA A 105 -8.41 -9.08 -4.22
N GLU A 106 -8.48 -8.95 -5.54
CA GLU A 106 -9.63 -8.40 -6.26
C GLU A 106 -10.92 -9.18 -5.97
N VAL A 107 -10.85 -10.52 -5.95
CA VAL A 107 -12.01 -11.34 -5.58
C VAL A 107 -12.43 -11.07 -4.14
N VAL A 108 -11.49 -10.97 -3.20
CA VAL A 108 -11.82 -10.64 -1.81
C VAL A 108 -12.46 -9.25 -1.69
N LEU A 109 -11.94 -8.26 -2.41
CA LEU A 109 -12.49 -6.90 -2.44
C LEU A 109 -13.90 -6.88 -3.03
N TYR A 110 -14.15 -7.64 -4.09
CA TYR A 110 -15.48 -7.79 -4.68
C TYR A 110 -16.50 -8.34 -3.67
N GLU A 111 -16.11 -9.35 -2.90
CA GLU A 111 -17.00 -9.93 -1.88
C GLU A 111 -17.22 -8.96 -0.69
N LEU A 112 -16.20 -8.17 -0.34
CA LEU A 112 -16.32 -7.10 0.67
C LEU A 112 -17.31 -6.01 0.23
N ASP A 113 -17.25 -5.57 -1.02
CA ASP A 113 -18.18 -4.58 -1.58
C ASP A 113 -19.63 -5.12 -1.57
N ASN A 114 -19.82 -6.37 -1.95
CA ASN A 114 -21.12 -7.05 -1.86
C ASN A 114 -21.66 -7.07 -0.41
N LEU A 115 -20.81 -7.35 0.58
CA LEU A 115 -21.20 -7.32 1.99
C LEU A 115 -21.57 -5.91 2.45
N GLU A 116 -20.83 -4.89 2.02
CA GLU A 116 -21.13 -3.50 2.35
C GLU A 116 -22.49 -3.07 1.78
N ASN A 117 -22.78 -3.42 0.52
CA ASN A 117 -24.07 -3.17 -0.10
C ASN A 117 -25.22 -3.87 0.65
N ARG A 118 -25.04 -5.14 1.02
CA ARG A 118 -26.02 -5.88 1.83
C ARG A 118 -26.22 -5.27 3.21
N TYR A 119 -25.14 -4.89 3.88
CA TYR A 119 -25.18 -4.24 5.19
C TYR A 119 -25.98 -2.94 5.13
N ASN A 120 -25.71 -2.09 4.14
CA ASN A 120 -26.38 -0.80 3.99
C ASN A 120 -27.88 -0.97 3.71
N ASN A 121 -28.25 -1.94 2.88
CA ASN A 121 -29.66 -2.27 2.62
C ASN A 121 -30.36 -2.76 3.89
N LEU A 122 -29.76 -3.74 4.57
CA LEU A 122 -30.32 -4.32 5.79
C LEU A 122 -30.42 -3.29 6.93
N LEU A 123 -29.46 -2.37 7.03
CA LEU A 123 -29.49 -1.29 8.00
C LEU A 123 -30.64 -0.31 7.72
N ASN A 124 -30.92 -0.02 6.45
CA ASN A 124 -32.06 0.82 6.06
C ASN A 124 -33.39 0.12 6.35
N GLU A 125 -33.48 -1.19 6.13
CA GLU A 125 -34.65 -1.99 6.49
C GLU A 125 -34.85 -2.04 8.01
N TYR A 126 -33.78 -2.27 8.77
CA TYR A 126 -33.79 -2.31 10.23
C TYR A 126 -34.35 -1.02 10.85
N LYS A 127 -33.94 0.14 10.32
CA LYS A 127 -34.44 1.45 10.79
C LYS A 127 -35.95 1.61 10.61
N ASN A 128 -36.52 1.01 9.57
CA ASN A 128 -37.93 1.14 9.20
C ASN A 128 -38.80 -0.04 9.69
N ALA A 129 -38.19 -1.07 10.26
CA ALA A 129 -38.85 -2.32 10.63
C ALA A 129 -39.67 -2.25 11.93
N ARG A 130 -40.63 -3.17 12.04
CA ARG A 130 -41.39 -3.45 13.29
C ARG A 130 -40.53 -4.23 14.30
N SER A 131 -40.90 -4.18 15.58
CA SER A 131 -40.08 -4.72 16.69
C SER A 131 -39.70 -6.20 16.55
N SER A 132 -40.59 -7.04 16.04
CA SER A 132 -40.34 -8.48 15.87
C SER A 132 -39.30 -8.80 14.80
N SER A 133 -39.28 -8.04 13.70
CA SER A 133 -38.32 -8.26 12.61
C SER A 133 -36.97 -7.58 12.87
N ARG A 134 -36.93 -6.54 13.71
CA ARG A 134 -35.67 -5.89 14.12
C ARG A 134 -34.68 -6.84 14.78
N GLN A 135 -35.15 -7.77 15.61
CA GLN A 135 -34.23 -8.68 16.30
C GLN A 135 -33.51 -9.61 15.32
N VAL A 136 -34.22 -10.14 14.32
CA VAL A 136 -33.63 -10.98 13.26
C VAL A 136 -32.64 -10.16 12.43
N MET A 137 -33.03 -8.95 12.00
CA MET A 137 -32.15 -8.06 11.25
C MET A 137 -30.91 -7.63 12.03
N ALA A 138 -31.01 -7.44 13.36
CA ALA A 138 -29.84 -7.12 14.19
C ALA A 138 -28.83 -8.27 14.22
N MET A 139 -29.31 -9.52 14.30
CA MET A 139 -28.43 -10.70 14.23
C MET A 139 -27.79 -10.85 12.85
N GLU A 140 -28.51 -10.56 11.79
CA GLU A 140 -27.96 -10.58 10.43
C GLU A 140 -26.92 -9.47 10.18
N LEU A 141 -27.15 -8.26 10.73
CA LEU A 141 -26.17 -7.17 10.68
C LEU A 141 -24.87 -7.55 11.40
N ASP A 142 -24.99 -8.21 12.57
CA ASP A 142 -23.84 -8.69 13.35
C ASP A 142 -23.04 -9.73 12.56
N LYS A 143 -23.72 -10.72 11.98
CA LYS A 143 -23.10 -11.73 11.09
C LYS A 143 -22.38 -11.10 9.90
N ILE A 144 -22.99 -10.12 9.23
CA ILE A 144 -22.35 -9.41 8.10
C ILE A 144 -21.09 -8.67 8.59
N SER A 145 -21.13 -8.10 9.79
CA SER A 145 -19.96 -7.41 10.37
C SER A 145 -18.78 -8.37 10.61
N ASP A 146 -19.07 -9.57 11.11
CA ASP A 146 -18.08 -10.63 11.33
C ASP A 146 -17.50 -11.15 10.01
N ASP A 147 -18.36 -11.41 9.03
CA ASP A 147 -17.94 -11.85 7.69
C ASP A 147 -17.07 -10.78 7.00
N ARG A 148 -17.39 -9.49 7.17
CA ARG A 148 -16.58 -8.38 6.65
C ARG A 148 -15.21 -8.34 7.31
N LEU A 149 -15.14 -8.50 8.64
CA LEU A 149 -13.88 -8.53 9.36
C LEU A 149 -13.00 -9.71 8.92
N MET A 150 -13.61 -10.88 8.73
CA MET A 150 -12.94 -12.08 8.25
C MET A 150 -12.32 -11.87 6.86
N LEU A 151 -13.10 -11.36 5.90
CA LEU A 151 -12.61 -11.06 4.55
C LEU A 151 -11.56 -9.95 4.54
N TYR A 152 -11.68 -8.93 5.37
CA TYR A 152 -10.67 -7.87 5.51
C TYR A 152 -9.34 -8.42 6.03
N LYS A 153 -9.37 -9.32 7.03
CA LYS A 153 -8.17 -10.02 7.51
C LYS A 153 -7.55 -10.86 6.41
N ALA A 154 -8.35 -11.57 5.61
CA ALA A 154 -7.87 -12.34 4.47
C ALA A 154 -7.17 -11.43 3.44
N TYR A 155 -7.78 -10.31 3.07
CA TYR A 155 -7.21 -9.32 2.14
C TYR A 155 -5.85 -8.80 2.63
N THR A 156 -5.77 -8.37 3.88
CA THR A 156 -4.51 -7.85 4.43
C THR A 156 -3.44 -8.93 4.56
N ASN A 157 -3.83 -10.19 4.81
CA ASN A 157 -2.92 -11.32 4.89
C ASN A 157 -2.22 -11.61 3.54
N ILE A 158 -2.92 -11.40 2.41
CA ILE A 158 -2.37 -11.57 1.06
C ILE A 158 -1.08 -10.78 0.93
N TYR A 159 -1.12 -9.46 1.15
CA TYR A 159 0.07 -8.62 0.95
C TYR A 159 1.05 -8.65 2.12
N ARG A 160 0.59 -8.95 3.33
CA ARG A 160 1.46 -9.03 4.51
C ARG A 160 2.37 -10.25 4.47
N ASN A 161 1.82 -11.42 4.14
CA ASN A 161 2.53 -12.70 4.25
C ASN A 161 2.69 -13.43 2.90
N GLY A 162 1.96 -13.00 1.86
CA GLY A 162 1.97 -13.66 0.55
C GLY A 162 3.29 -13.56 -0.19
N LYS A 163 4.17 -12.59 0.10
CA LYS A 163 5.52 -12.55 -0.49
C LYS A 163 6.38 -13.73 -0.02
N SER A 164 6.32 -14.06 1.27
CA SER A 164 7.14 -15.11 1.89
C SER A 164 6.53 -16.50 1.79
N ASP A 165 5.19 -16.61 1.85
CA ASP A 165 4.51 -17.90 1.93
C ASP A 165 3.18 -17.88 1.15
N TRP A 166 3.29 -17.71 -0.17
CA TRP A 166 2.10 -17.57 -1.02
C TRP A 166 1.20 -18.80 -1.00
N ALA A 167 1.78 -20.00 -0.99
CA ALA A 167 1.00 -21.23 -1.10
C ALA A 167 0.04 -21.43 0.09
N ASN A 168 0.51 -21.18 1.31
CA ASN A 168 -0.34 -21.29 2.50
C ASN A 168 -1.34 -20.13 2.57
N VAL A 169 -0.90 -18.90 2.33
CA VAL A 169 -1.78 -17.71 2.33
C VAL A 169 -2.90 -17.87 1.31
N LYS A 170 -2.58 -18.30 0.09
CA LYS A 170 -3.57 -18.56 -0.97
C LYS A 170 -4.60 -19.58 -0.52
N ARG A 171 -4.17 -20.72 0.04
CA ARG A 171 -5.07 -21.77 0.53
C ARG A 171 -5.99 -21.26 1.63
N ASP A 172 -5.46 -20.50 2.58
CA ASP A 172 -6.22 -20.00 3.71
C ASP A 172 -7.25 -18.95 3.28
N VAL A 173 -6.88 -18.07 2.34
CA VAL A 173 -7.80 -17.09 1.73
C VAL A 173 -8.87 -17.79 0.89
N ASP A 174 -8.49 -18.77 0.07
CA ASP A 174 -9.44 -19.58 -0.72
C ASP A 174 -10.44 -20.32 0.20
N ASN A 175 -9.98 -20.85 1.34
CA ASN A 175 -10.85 -21.47 2.34
C ASN A 175 -11.79 -20.44 2.98
N THR A 176 -11.27 -19.27 3.35
CA THR A 176 -12.07 -18.17 3.91
C THR A 176 -13.18 -17.75 2.95
N LEU A 177 -12.86 -17.59 1.66
CA LEU A 177 -13.83 -17.27 0.60
C LEU A 177 -14.86 -18.40 0.43
N ARG A 178 -14.45 -19.66 0.49
CA ARG A 178 -15.37 -20.81 0.41
C ARG A 178 -16.31 -20.87 1.61
N GLU A 179 -15.82 -20.64 2.81
CA GLU A 179 -16.64 -20.61 4.03
C GLU A 179 -17.65 -19.49 3.98
N TYR A 180 -17.22 -18.29 3.57
CA TYR A 180 -18.11 -17.16 3.33
C TYR A 180 -19.22 -17.50 2.32
N ARG A 181 -18.86 -18.06 1.16
CA ARG A 181 -19.83 -18.43 0.11
C ARG A 181 -20.78 -19.55 0.49
N LYS A 182 -20.42 -20.44 1.42
CA LYS A 182 -21.32 -21.49 1.92
C LYS A 182 -22.38 -20.95 2.90
N LYS A 183 -22.07 -19.84 3.58
CA LYS A 183 -22.95 -19.23 4.59
C LYS A 183 -23.98 -18.25 3.99
N ASN A 184 -23.85 -17.95 2.70
CA ASN A 184 -24.68 -17.03 1.92
C ASN A 184 -25.41 -17.78 0.82
#